data_AF-A0A6B0Y6Q0-F1
#
_entry.id   AF-A0A6B0Y6Q0-F1
#
_cell.length_a   1.000
_cell.length_b   1.000
_cell.length_c   1.000
_cell.angle_alpha   90.00
_cell.angle_beta   90.00
_cell.angle_gamma   90.00
#
_symmetry.space_group_name_H-M   'P 1'
#
loop_
_entity.id
_entity.type
_entity.pdbx_description
1 polymer ?
#
loop_
_entity_poly.entity_id
_entity_poly.type
_entity_poly.pdbx_seq_one_letter_code
_entity_poly.pdbx_strand_id
1 'polypeptide(L)'
;MEAPAEMPSPFAPGQSIYLGDPMITALTTQLPLPPFDMANGNAVFGVVIPNMGTWIHQEVSPHFADPSLSFRYVTLILNAGYDATAPYHETAVGVYSRIDNRPASESEDSTNINIASIYSVYRLALAFDPDRTPQWRAMLTDNGLDPDDDAGLDLDCSRTHDLDSPIAIGNLAGKCVLEGRMGDGFNHFGEETPGQPFRDTTGYTPVNSANELVDPSRWQPLTIKLREGTYTSQQFTTPQWAVTEPYSNINPRDFRSPPPLASDHAFPEEYKAQTDEVIDAVASLTDEQKMLVEFFDNKARETLFFPAVEALPNTIDFWQLDFMLHIAQFDAGIVTWQEKARYDAVRPITAIQYLYGDERIRTYGIGSDTIRFVTGSEWQSYAKTGDHPEYPSATSCFCAAQAQAWRNYLGGDEIPDVTLPNGDVVDGYIGVLPAGSSIHEPGITPANDVVVTYDTWTEYERDCADSRVWAGLHFRTAVEESLDLCSDIGNAAYNYFQTLLDGTAPLRQPAEKLDSDPLLERPHYTGR
;
A
#
# COMPACT_ATOMS: atom_id res chain seq x y z
N MET A 1 -15.96 37.23 -23.45
CA MET A 1 -15.83 35.76 -23.47
C MET A 1 -14.84 35.45 -22.37
N GLU A 2 -15.36 35.30 -21.15
CA GLU A 2 -14.56 34.95 -19.97
C GLU A 2 -14.26 33.46 -20.01
N ALA A 3 -13.04 33.12 -19.60
CA ALA A 3 -12.56 31.74 -19.50
C ALA A 3 -13.43 30.96 -18.49
N PRO A 4 -13.64 29.64 -18.70
CA PRO A 4 -14.33 28.83 -17.70
C PRO A 4 -13.49 28.80 -16.42
N ALA A 5 -14.14 29.03 -15.28
CA ALA A 5 -13.54 28.94 -13.96
C ALA A 5 -12.88 27.56 -13.79
N GLU A 6 -11.59 27.55 -13.45
CA GLU A 6 -10.91 26.35 -12.98
C GLU A 6 -11.69 25.76 -11.82
N MET A 7 -12.04 24.46 -11.90
CA MET A 7 -12.55 23.76 -10.74
C MET A 7 -11.42 23.72 -9.70
N PRO A 8 -11.66 24.21 -8.46
CA PRO A 8 -10.63 24.15 -7.44
C PRO A 8 -10.23 22.69 -7.20
N SER A 9 -8.93 22.45 -7.06
CA SER A 9 -8.40 21.16 -6.59
C SER A 9 -9.16 20.77 -5.31
N PRO A 10 -9.72 19.55 -5.21
CA PRO A 10 -10.39 19.12 -3.99
C PRO A 10 -9.46 19.08 -2.78
N PHE A 11 -8.14 19.21 -2.96
CA PHE A 11 -7.15 19.21 -1.88
C PHE A 11 -6.25 20.44 -1.99
N ALA A 12 -6.68 21.54 -1.37
CA ALA A 12 -5.79 22.64 -1.02
C ALA A 12 -4.87 22.22 0.15
N PRO A 13 -3.65 22.76 0.28
CA PRO A 13 -2.75 22.47 1.40
C PRO A 13 -3.48 22.74 2.72
N GLY A 14 -3.71 21.71 3.52
CA GLY A 14 -4.43 21.83 4.79
C GLY A 14 -5.68 20.99 4.98
N GLN A 15 -6.10 20.21 3.97
CA GLN A 15 -6.98 19.08 4.22
C GLN A 15 -6.15 17.87 4.65
N SER A 16 -5.71 17.86 5.91
CA SER A 16 -5.40 16.59 6.56
C SER A 16 -6.70 15.81 6.69
N ILE A 17 -6.71 14.61 6.15
CA ILE A 17 -7.92 13.78 6.01
C ILE A 17 -8.32 13.12 7.35
N TYR A 18 -7.76 13.55 8.47
CA TYR A 18 -7.79 12.78 9.72
C TYR A 18 -8.19 13.54 10.99
N LEU A 19 -8.37 14.86 10.95
CA LEU A 19 -8.94 15.58 12.09
C LEU A 19 -9.87 16.67 11.57
N GLY A 20 -11.17 16.47 11.79
CA GLY A 20 -12.21 17.49 11.60
C GLY A 20 -12.12 18.62 12.62
N ASP A 21 -10.93 19.04 13.06
CA ASP A 21 -10.78 20.17 13.97
C ASP A 21 -10.80 21.50 13.19
N PRO A 22 -11.85 22.33 13.34
CA PRO A 22 -11.92 23.65 12.71
C PRO A 22 -10.77 24.59 13.10
N MET A 23 -9.99 24.32 14.16
CA MET A 23 -8.78 25.10 14.46
C MET A 23 -7.66 24.92 13.43
N ILE A 24 -7.47 23.72 12.86
CA ILE A 24 -6.39 23.49 11.88
C ILE A 24 -6.76 23.99 10.49
N THR A 25 -8.04 23.95 10.12
CA THR A 25 -8.57 24.56 8.89
C THR A 25 -8.33 26.09 8.87
N ALA A 26 -8.31 26.73 10.03
CA ALA A 26 -8.00 28.14 10.18
C ALA A 26 -6.49 28.46 10.12
N LEU A 27 -5.61 27.47 10.41
CA LEU A 27 -4.15 27.62 10.37
C LEU A 27 -3.58 27.46 8.96
N THR A 28 -4.22 26.68 8.10
CA THR A 28 -3.69 26.30 6.78
C THR A 28 -4.02 27.28 5.66
N THR A 29 -4.95 28.21 5.89
CA THR A 29 -5.45 29.07 4.80
C THR A 29 -4.84 30.47 4.70
N GLN A 30 -4.06 30.99 5.66
CA GLN A 30 -3.57 32.39 5.56
C GLN A 30 -2.20 32.77 6.17
N LEU A 31 -1.33 31.86 6.59
CA LEU A 31 0.04 32.22 7.01
C LEU A 31 1.05 31.14 6.58
N PRO A 32 2.30 31.50 6.22
CA PRO A 32 3.35 30.49 6.10
C PRO A 32 3.45 29.76 7.44
N LEU A 33 3.28 28.44 7.41
CA LEU A 33 3.49 27.61 8.59
C LEU A 33 4.89 27.91 9.13
N PRO A 34 5.07 27.99 10.46
CA PRO A 34 6.42 28.10 11.02
C PRO A 34 7.28 26.93 10.51
N PRO A 35 8.61 27.10 10.40
CA PRO A 35 9.50 25.99 10.07
C PRO A 35 9.23 24.79 11.00
N PHE A 36 9.33 23.58 10.46
CA PHE A 36 9.19 22.36 11.24
C PHE A 36 10.15 22.37 12.44
N ASP A 37 9.65 22.01 13.62
CA ASP A 37 10.47 21.91 14.82
C ASP A 37 11.34 20.64 14.73
N MET A 38 12.60 20.81 14.32
CA MET A 38 13.54 19.71 14.18
C MET A 38 13.80 18.95 15.49
N ALA A 39 13.72 19.62 16.65
CA ALA A 39 14.07 19.00 17.93
C ALA A 39 12.92 18.14 18.47
N ASN A 40 11.68 18.61 18.32
CA ASN A 40 10.51 17.97 18.96
C ASN A 40 9.48 17.39 17.99
N GLY A 41 9.59 17.70 16.70
CA GLY A 41 8.69 17.19 15.68
C GLY A 41 9.11 15.82 15.15
N ASN A 42 8.22 15.20 14.38
CA ASN A 42 8.51 14.02 13.57
C ASN A 42 8.51 14.39 12.07
N ALA A 43 9.67 14.27 11.42
CA ALA A 43 9.86 14.70 10.03
C ALA A 43 9.00 13.93 9.02
N VAL A 44 8.52 12.72 9.39
CA VAL A 44 7.60 11.96 8.55
C VAL A 44 6.32 12.76 8.32
N PHE A 45 5.68 13.19 9.41
CA PHE A 45 4.43 13.94 9.36
C PHE A 45 4.64 15.41 8.97
N GLY A 46 5.75 16.02 9.42
CA GLY A 46 6.02 17.43 9.19
C GLY A 46 6.59 17.78 7.82
N VAL A 47 7.29 16.84 7.17
CA VAL A 47 8.07 17.11 5.95
C VAL A 47 7.82 16.07 4.86
N VAL A 48 7.96 14.77 5.16
CA VAL A 48 7.92 13.70 4.16
C VAL A 48 6.51 13.49 3.58
N ILE A 49 5.50 13.25 4.41
CA ILE A 49 4.11 13.02 3.96
C ILE A 49 3.55 14.24 3.19
N PRO A 50 3.70 15.48 3.67
CA PRO A 50 3.25 16.67 2.94
C PRO A 50 3.86 16.81 1.54
N ASN A 51 5.05 16.24 1.30
CA ASN A 51 5.72 16.28 0.00
C ASN A 51 5.53 14.98 -0.79
N MET A 52 6.19 13.91 -0.38
CA MET A 52 6.21 12.62 -1.06
C MET A 52 4.86 11.90 -0.96
N GLY A 53 4.25 11.88 0.23
CA GLY A 53 2.94 11.24 0.43
C GLY A 53 1.86 11.88 -0.43
N THR A 54 1.87 13.21 -0.53
CA THR A 54 0.93 13.97 -1.38
C THR A 54 1.16 13.69 -2.87
N TRP A 55 2.41 13.66 -3.32
CA TRP A 55 2.73 13.30 -4.70
C TRP A 55 2.31 11.87 -5.05
N ILE A 56 2.59 10.89 -4.19
CA ILE A 56 2.17 9.50 -4.40
C ILE A 56 0.64 9.45 -4.51
N HIS A 57 -0.06 10.08 -3.56
CA HIS A 57 -1.52 10.11 -3.52
C HIS A 57 -2.15 10.74 -4.78
N GLN A 58 -1.55 11.77 -5.35
CA GLN A 58 -2.16 12.56 -6.42
C GLN A 58 -1.82 12.03 -7.80
N GLU A 59 -0.61 11.49 -7.98
CA GLU A 59 -0.03 11.28 -9.31
C GLU A 59 0.44 9.85 -9.57
N VAL A 60 0.93 9.16 -8.55
CA VAL A 60 1.42 7.79 -8.69
C VAL A 60 0.27 6.80 -8.54
N SER A 61 -0.46 6.93 -7.44
CA SER A 61 -1.55 6.05 -7.04
C SER A 61 -2.67 6.93 -6.50
N PRO A 62 -3.55 7.45 -7.39
CA PRO A 62 -4.73 8.21 -6.99
C PRO A 62 -5.49 7.52 -5.85
N HIS A 63 -5.65 8.23 -4.73
CA HIS A 63 -6.29 7.69 -3.51
C HIS A 63 -5.58 6.50 -2.85
N PHE A 64 -4.30 6.28 -3.17
CA PHE A 64 -3.54 5.09 -2.79
C PHE A 64 -4.23 3.77 -3.19
N ALA A 65 -4.96 3.76 -4.30
CA ALA A 65 -5.76 2.61 -4.72
C ALA A 65 -4.96 1.55 -5.53
N ASP A 66 -3.80 1.90 -6.08
CA ASP A 66 -2.89 0.93 -6.71
C ASP A 66 -1.92 0.37 -5.66
N PRO A 67 -2.12 -0.86 -5.17
CA PRO A 67 -1.27 -1.43 -4.13
C PRO A 67 0.17 -1.62 -4.59
N SER A 68 0.39 -2.01 -5.85
CA SER A 68 1.73 -2.35 -6.33
C SER A 68 2.65 -1.14 -6.35
N LEU A 69 2.17 -0.02 -6.88
CA LEU A 69 2.93 1.22 -6.89
C LEU A 69 3.00 1.83 -5.50
N SER A 70 1.89 1.85 -4.75
CA SER A 70 1.87 2.44 -3.40
C SER A 70 2.89 1.76 -2.48
N PHE A 71 2.83 0.43 -2.35
CA PHE A 71 3.76 -0.30 -1.50
C PHE A 71 5.19 -0.23 -2.05
N ARG A 72 5.40 -0.26 -3.37
CA ARG A 72 6.75 -0.08 -3.92
C ARG A 72 7.40 1.23 -3.48
N TYR A 73 6.71 2.35 -3.64
CA TYR A 73 7.28 3.65 -3.29
C TYR A 73 7.42 3.80 -1.77
N VAL A 74 6.39 3.46 -1.00
CA VAL A 74 6.37 3.67 0.45
C VAL A 74 7.39 2.75 1.15
N THR A 75 7.49 1.47 0.78
CA THR A 75 8.49 0.56 1.38
C THR A 75 9.92 1.03 1.12
N LEU A 76 10.22 1.60 -0.05
CA LEU A 76 11.56 2.17 -0.31
C LEU A 76 11.84 3.41 0.55
N ILE A 77 10.85 4.30 0.71
CA ILE A 77 10.94 5.49 1.57
C ILE A 77 11.20 5.07 3.02
N LEU A 78 10.44 4.10 3.52
CA LEU A 78 10.56 3.59 4.88
C LEU A 78 11.87 2.85 5.11
N ASN A 79 12.35 2.09 4.13
CA ASN A 79 13.68 1.48 4.18
C ASN A 79 14.79 2.54 4.29
N ALA A 80 14.71 3.62 3.50
CA ALA A 80 15.70 4.70 3.54
C ALA A 80 15.66 5.48 4.86
N GLY A 81 14.47 5.71 5.41
CA GLY A 81 14.31 6.31 6.74
C GLY A 81 14.80 5.38 7.86
N TYR A 82 14.48 4.08 7.78
CA TYR A 82 14.96 3.07 8.71
C TYR A 82 16.50 3.04 8.75
N ASP A 83 17.14 2.90 7.59
CA ASP A 83 18.60 2.89 7.46
C ASP A 83 19.25 4.18 7.99
N ALA A 84 18.62 5.34 7.74
CA ALA A 84 19.11 6.64 8.21
C ALA A 84 18.97 6.84 9.72
N THR A 85 18.00 6.15 10.36
CA THR A 85 17.70 6.30 11.79
C THR A 85 18.27 5.17 12.65
N ALA A 86 18.60 4.02 12.07
CA ALA A 86 19.20 2.88 12.75
C ALA A 86 20.48 3.24 13.56
N PRO A 87 21.40 4.11 13.10
CA PRO A 87 22.58 4.49 13.87
C PRO A 87 22.25 5.22 15.18
N TYR A 88 21.07 5.85 15.27
CA TYR A 88 20.64 6.57 16.48
C TYR A 88 19.96 5.65 17.51
N HIS A 89 19.72 4.39 17.16
CA HIS A 89 19.27 3.34 18.06
C HIS A 89 20.46 2.63 18.74
N GLU A 90 20.24 2.01 19.90
CA GLU A 90 21.31 1.37 20.70
C GLU A 90 22.04 0.25 19.94
N THR A 91 21.27 -0.56 19.21
CA THR A 91 21.76 -1.79 18.56
C THR A 91 21.33 -1.94 17.11
N ALA A 92 20.43 -1.09 16.60
CA ALA A 92 19.82 -1.36 15.32
C ALA A 92 20.83 -1.18 14.19
N VAL A 93 20.60 -1.90 13.10
CA VAL A 93 21.45 -1.83 11.91
C VAL A 93 20.62 -1.72 10.65
N GLY A 94 21.10 -0.94 9.68
CA GLY A 94 20.45 -0.76 8.39
C GLY A 94 20.48 -2.01 7.50
N VAL A 95 19.55 -2.05 6.55
CA VAL A 95 19.37 -3.10 5.54
C VAL A 95 20.44 -3.00 4.46
N TYR A 96 20.54 -1.84 3.79
CA TYR A 96 21.44 -1.63 2.64
C TYR A 96 22.60 -0.69 2.95
N SER A 97 22.59 -0.04 4.11
CA SER A 97 23.69 0.75 4.62
C SER A 97 24.16 0.23 5.98
N ARG A 98 25.46 0.33 6.25
CA ARG A 98 26.03 0.00 7.56
C ARG A 98 26.80 1.18 8.10
N ILE A 99 26.26 1.78 9.16
CA ILE A 99 26.81 2.96 9.83
C ILE A 99 26.90 2.62 11.32
N ASP A 100 28.04 2.93 11.94
CA ASP A 100 28.26 2.67 13.36
C ASP A 100 27.27 3.44 14.24
N ASN A 101 26.77 2.81 15.31
CA ASN A 101 25.81 3.44 16.23
C ASN A 101 26.42 4.70 16.87
N ARG A 102 25.60 5.74 16.95
CA ARG A 102 25.96 7.05 17.49
C ARG A 102 25.85 7.08 19.01
N PRO A 103 26.63 7.93 19.69
CA PRO A 103 26.45 8.15 21.12
C PRO A 103 25.02 8.58 21.45
N ALA A 104 24.45 8.08 22.55
CA ALA A 104 23.09 8.41 22.98
C ALA A 104 22.82 9.93 23.13
N SER A 105 23.86 10.74 23.35
CA SER A 105 23.75 12.21 23.37
C SER A 105 23.31 12.82 22.04
N GLU A 106 23.53 12.11 20.91
CA GLU A 106 23.10 12.55 19.58
C GLU A 106 21.61 12.24 19.30
N SER A 107 20.93 11.55 20.23
CA SER A 107 19.50 11.20 20.19
C SER A 107 18.74 11.74 21.40
N GLU A 108 19.27 12.76 22.10
CA GLU A 108 18.57 13.43 23.22
C GLU A 108 17.31 14.19 22.77
N ASP A 109 17.32 14.67 21.52
CA ASP A 109 16.16 15.20 20.81
C ASP A 109 16.11 14.63 19.39
N SER A 110 15.08 14.99 18.61
CA SER A 110 14.87 14.45 17.26
C SER A 110 15.66 15.16 16.16
N THR A 111 16.52 16.14 16.46
CA THR A 111 17.17 16.99 15.45
C THR A 111 17.98 16.18 14.45
N ASN A 112 18.89 15.34 14.93
CA ASN A 112 19.76 14.54 14.06
C ASN A 112 18.96 13.49 13.28
N ILE A 113 18.01 12.84 13.95
CA ILE A 113 17.14 11.81 13.39
C ILE A 113 16.28 12.40 12.26
N ASN A 114 15.69 13.59 12.47
CA ASN A 114 14.89 14.30 11.49
C ASN A 114 15.72 14.75 10.29
N ILE A 115 16.92 15.31 10.52
CA ILE A 115 17.83 15.71 9.43
C ILE A 115 18.20 14.48 8.59
N ALA A 116 18.66 13.39 9.21
CA ALA A 116 19.03 12.17 8.50
C ALA A 116 17.85 11.60 7.69
N SER A 117 16.65 11.59 8.27
CA SER A 117 15.42 11.15 7.61
C SER A 117 15.08 12.00 6.38
N ILE A 118 15.15 13.33 6.49
CA ILE A 118 14.82 14.23 5.38
C ILE A 118 15.81 14.05 4.23
N TYR A 119 17.11 13.95 4.51
CA TYR A 119 18.12 13.73 3.46
C TYR A 119 17.99 12.35 2.81
N SER A 120 17.67 11.28 3.55
CA SER A 120 17.49 9.96 2.94
C SER A 120 16.32 9.93 1.98
N VAL A 121 15.16 10.48 2.39
CA VAL A 121 13.98 10.59 1.53
C VAL A 121 14.21 11.53 0.34
N TYR A 122 14.96 12.62 0.51
CA TYR A 122 15.31 13.53 -0.58
C TYR A 122 16.08 12.84 -1.71
N ARG A 123 16.99 11.91 -1.39
CA ARG A 123 17.70 11.14 -2.43
C ARG A 123 16.75 10.26 -3.23
N LEU A 124 15.78 9.64 -2.56
CA LEU A 124 14.73 8.87 -3.23
C LEU A 124 13.85 9.77 -4.10
N ALA A 125 13.41 10.92 -3.58
CA ALA A 125 12.56 11.87 -4.28
C ALA A 125 13.18 12.32 -5.62
N LEU A 126 14.47 12.70 -5.59
CA LEU A 126 15.22 13.09 -6.78
C LEU A 126 15.31 11.96 -7.83
N ALA A 127 15.41 10.71 -7.39
CA ALA A 127 15.47 9.56 -8.28
C ALA A 127 14.10 9.18 -8.85
N PHE A 128 13.06 9.23 -8.03
CA PHE A 128 11.70 8.83 -8.39
C PHE A 128 11.05 9.78 -9.38
N ASP A 129 11.20 11.08 -9.19
CA ASP A 129 10.65 12.09 -10.11
C ASP A 129 11.64 13.26 -10.29
N PRO A 130 12.58 13.14 -11.24
CA PRO A 130 13.54 14.20 -11.56
C PRO A 130 12.88 15.50 -12.04
N ASP A 131 11.69 15.44 -12.65
CA ASP A 131 10.98 16.61 -13.15
C ASP A 131 10.48 17.50 -12.00
N ARG A 132 10.38 16.94 -10.79
CA ARG A 132 10.03 17.64 -9.55
C ARG A 132 11.21 18.11 -8.73
N THR A 133 12.42 18.10 -9.28
CA THR A 133 13.63 18.60 -8.58
C THR A 133 13.43 19.93 -7.84
N PRO A 134 12.76 20.97 -8.39
CA PRO A 134 12.52 22.21 -7.65
C PRO A 134 11.68 22.01 -6.37
N GLN A 135 10.66 21.14 -6.40
CA GLN A 135 9.84 20.80 -5.24
C GLN A 135 10.65 20.02 -4.20
N TRP A 136 11.45 19.04 -4.63
CA TRP A 136 12.28 18.23 -3.72
C TRP A 136 13.38 19.04 -3.06
N ARG A 137 13.94 20.04 -3.76
CA ARG A 137 14.88 20.99 -3.17
C ARG A 137 14.19 21.91 -2.16
N ALA A 138 12.96 22.35 -2.45
CA ALA A 138 12.17 23.16 -1.53
C ALA A 138 11.90 22.42 -0.20
N MET A 139 11.66 21.11 -0.26
CA MET A 139 11.51 20.25 0.92
C MET A 139 12.68 20.40 1.92
N LEU A 140 13.90 20.63 1.44
CA LEU A 140 15.07 20.88 2.29
C LEU A 140 15.17 22.37 2.67
N THR A 141 15.08 23.29 1.70
CA THR A 141 15.32 24.71 1.96
C THR A 141 14.26 25.33 2.87
N ASP A 142 13.00 24.90 2.78
CA ASP A 142 11.90 25.38 3.62
C ASP A 142 12.09 24.98 5.09
N ASN A 143 12.94 23.98 5.33
CA ASN A 143 13.32 23.48 6.65
C ASN A 143 14.75 23.88 7.05
N GLY A 144 15.36 24.84 6.34
CA GLY A 144 16.69 25.38 6.66
C GLY A 144 17.87 24.46 6.33
N LEU A 145 17.65 23.42 5.51
CA LEU A 145 18.66 22.45 5.08
C LEU A 145 19.23 22.80 3.71
N ASP A 146 20.44 22.35 3.42
CA ASP A 146 21.14 22.60 2.16
C ASP A 146 20.95 21.43 1.16
N PRO A 147 20.14 21.59 0.09
CA PRO A 147 19.94 20.53 -0.89
C PRO A 147 21.18 20.14 -1.70
N ASP A 148 22.24 20.94 -1.64
CA ASP A 148 23.52 20.71 -2.33
C ASP A 148 24.59 20.07 -1.43
N ASP A 149 24.30 19.81 -0.15
CA ASP A 149 25.21 19.05 0.72
C ASP A 149 25.21 17.57 0.29
N ASP A 150 26.31 17.16 -0.35
CA ASP A 150 26.53 15.84 -0.92
C ASP A 150 27.38 14.92 -0.03
N ALA A 151 27.62 15.31 1.23
CA ALA A 151 28.39 14.49 2.17
C ALA A 151 27.84 13.06 2.23
N GLY A 152 28.73 12.07 2.19
CA GLY A 152 28.39 10.65 2.25
C GLY A 152 27.96 10.01 0.93
N LEU A 153 27.63 10.78 -0.12
CA LEU A 153 27.22 10.21 -1.42
C LEU A 153 28.36 9.50 -2.17
N ASP A 154 29.61 9.83 -1.87
CA ASP A 154 30.79 9.20 -2.46
C ASP A 154 31.17 7.86 -1.79
N LEU A 155 30.52 7.51 -0.68
CA LEU A 155 30.83 6.31 0.11
C LEU A 155 30.21 5.03 -0.46
N ASP A 156 30.91 3.91 -0.23
CA ASP A 156 30.56 2.56 -0.71
C ASP A 156 29.49 1.89 0.17
N CYS A 157 28.37 1.45 -0.42
CA CYS A 157 27.28 0.80 0.31
C CYS A 157 27.61 -0.60 0.85
N SER A 158 28.72 -1.21 0.43
CA SER A 158 29.08 -2.60 0.79
C SER A 158 29.93 -2.74 2.07
N ARG A 159 30.16 -1.65 2.81
CA ARG A 159 31.00 -1.65 4.02
C ARG A 159 30.42 -0.80 5.14
N THR A 160 30.95 -1.00 6.35
CA THR A 160 30.66 -0.17 7.52
C THR A 160 31.37 1.18 7.44
N HIS A 161 30.69 2.25 7.87
CA HIS A 161 31.26 3.58 8.00
C HIS A 161 31.01 4.17 9.40
N ASP A 162 31.99 4.93 9.89
CA ASP A 162 31.86 5.78 11.07
C ASP A 162 31.57 7.21 10.59
N LEU A 163 30.32 7.66 10.75
CA LEU A 163 29.83 8.96 10.30
C LEU A 163 29.24 9.72 11.47
N ASP A 164 29.60 11.00 11.63
CA ASP A 164 29.16 11.88 12.71
C ASP A 164 28.24 13.03 12.24
N SER A 165 27.87 13.04 10.96
CA SER A 165 26.95 14.02 10.37
C SER A 165 25.62 13.37 10.02
N PRO A 166 24.47 13.87 10.54
CA PRO A 166 23.15 13.38 10.15
C PRO A 166 22.90 13.53 8.65
N ILE A 167 23.49 14.55 8.00
CA ILE A 167 23.39 14.77 6.56
C ILE A 167 24.08 13.63 5.80
N ALA A 168 25.31 13.30 6.19
CA ALA A 168 26.06 12.21 5.57
C ALA A 168 25.38 10.85 5.76
N ILE A 169 24.81 10.61 6.95
CA ILE A 169 24.03 9.42 7.27
C ILE A 169 22.81 9.31 6.37
N GLY A 170 21.99 10.37 6.29
CA GLY A 170 20.79 10.39 5.46
C GLY A 170 21.08 10.19 3.98
N ASN A 171 22.06 10.93 3.46
CA ASN A 171 22.52 10.82 2.08
C ASN A 171 22.96 9.40 1.73
N LEU A 172 23.79 8.79 2.58
CA LEU A 172 24.29 7.43 2.37
C LEU A 172 23.14 6.41 2.41
N ALA A 173 22.25 6.49 3.40
CA ALA A 173 21.11 5.58 3.54
C ALA A 173 20.19 5.62 2.31
N GLY A 174 19.77 6.82 1.88
CA GLY A 174 18.90 6.97 0.71
C GLY A 174 19.55 6.46 -0.58
N LYS A 175 20.84 6.79 -0.79
CA LYS A 175 21.62 6.26 -1.91
C LYS A 175 21.68 4.73 -1.90
N CYS A 176 22.04 4.13 -0.77
CA CYS A 176 22.25 2.69 -0.68
C CYS A 176 20.96 1.89 -0.83
N VAL A 177 19.81 2.43 -0.41
CA VAL A 177 18.52 1.80 -0.70
C VAL A 177 18.21 1.83 -2.19
N LEU A 178 18.46 2.94 -2.89
CA LEU A 178 18.28 3.03 -4.34
C LEU A 178 19.18 2.04 -5.09
N GLU A 179 20.48 2.03 -4.78
CA GLU A 179 21.45 1.09 -5.39
C GLU A 179 21.10 -0.36 -5.05
N GLY A 180 20.76 -0.61 -3.80
CA GLY A 180 20.43 -1.93 -3.28
C GLY A 180 19.16 -2.53 -3.85
N ARG A 181 18.20 -1.70 -4.30
CA ARG A 181 16.91 -2.16 -4.87
C ARG A 181 16.77 -1.92 -6.37
N MET A 182 17.82 -1.46 -7.04
CA MET A 182 17.81 -1.18 -8.48
C MET A 182 17.52 -2.43 -9.32
N GLY A 183 18.20 -3.54 -8.99
CA GLY A 183 18.16 -4.80 -9.75
C GLY A 183 17.21 -5.86 -9.17
N ASP A 184 16.30 -5.45 -8.29
CA ASP A 184 15.52 -6.38 -7.46
C ASP A 184 14.42 -7.14 -8.18
N GLY A 185 14.20 -6.90 -9.48
CA GLY A 185 13.15 -7.53 -10.29
C GLY A 185 11.86 -6.74 -10.42
N PHE A 186 11.65 -5.65 -9.67
CA PHE A 186 10.42 -4.84 -9.76
C PHE A 186 10.38 -3.97 -11.02
N ASN A 187 11.54 -3.79 -11.67
CA ASN A 187 11.71 -2.94 -12.85
C ASN A 187 11.29 -1.48 -12.62
N HIS A 188 11.54 -0.95 -11.42
CA HIS A 188 11.09 0.39 -11.00
C HIS A 188 11.49 1.47 -12.00
N PHE A 189 12.74 1.48 -12.46
CA PHE A 189 13.26 2.50 -13.38
C PHE A 189 13.28 2.06 -14.86
N GLY A 190 12.86 0.84 -15.17
CA GLY A 190 12.88 0.34 -16.55
C GLY A 190 14.24 -0.21 -17.01
N GLU A 191 15.11 -0.67 -16.10
CA GLU A 191 16.44 -1.21 -16.45
C GLU A 191 16.36 -2.42 -17.39
N GLU A 192 15.33 -3.25 -17.24
CA GLU A 192 15.07 -4.40 -18.11
C GLU A 192 14.26 -4.03 -19.37
N THR A 193 13.59 -2.88 -19.34
CA THR A 193 12.74 -2.36 -20.42
C THR A 193 13.03 -0.87 -20.65
N PRO A 194 14.15 -0.54 -21.33
CA PRO A 194 14.66 0.83 -21.39
C PRO A 194 13.60 1.87 -21.78
N GLY A 195 13.43 2.90 -20.94
CA GLY A 195 12.47 3.97 -21.13
C GLY A 195 11.02 3.63 -20.77
N GLN A 196 10.78 2.47 -20.14
CA GLN A 196 9.45 2.03 -19.70
C GLN A 196 9.52 1.57 -18.23
N PRO A 197 9.58 2.51 -17.27
CA PRO A 197 9.44 2.21 -15.83
C PRO A 197 8.23 1.30 -15.56
N PHE A 198 8.39 0.35 -14.64
CA PHE A 198 7.37 -0.60 -14.18
C PHE A 198 6.78 -1.55 -15.24
N ARG A 199 7.30 -1.53 -16.47
CA ARG A 199 6.82 -2.42 -17.54
C ARG A 199 7.01 -3.87 -17.14
N ASP A 200 6.04 -4.70 -17.54
CA ASP A 200 6.13 -6.15 -17.37
C ASP A 200 7.42 -6.71 -17.98
N THR A 201 8.11 -7.55 -17.21
CA THR A 201 9.33 -8.28 -17.59
C THR A 201 9.13 -9.80 -17.59
N THR A 202 7.92 -10.26 -17.26
CA THR A 202 7.58 -11.68 -17.10
C THR A 202 7.01 -12.28 -18.39
N GLY A 203 6.51 -11.45 -19.31
CA GLY A 203 5.90 -11.90 -20.55
C GLY A 203 4.45 -12.35 -20.39
N TYR A 204 3.78 -11.93 -19.31
CA TYR A 204 2.39 -12.28 -19.05
C TYR A 204 1.48 -11.83 -20.21
N THR A 205 0.56 -12.70 -20.61
CA THR A 205 -0.45 -12.40 -21.62
C THR A 205 -1.78 -13.05 -21.21
N PRO A 206 -2.88 -12.27 -21.09
CA PRO A 206 -4.18 -12.84 -20.73
C PRO A 206 -4.74 -13.69 -21.87
N VAL A 207 -5.49 -14.74 -21.53
CA VAL A 207 -6.21 -15.57 -22.53
C VAL A 207 -7.39 -14.81 -23.12
N ASN A 208 -8.07 -14.01 -22.29
CA ASN A 208 -9.18 -13.17 -22.71
C ASN A 208 -8.69 -11.80 -23.15
N SER A 209 -9.47 -11.15 -24.01
CA SER A 209 -9.31 -9.72 -24.32
C SER A 209 -10.48 -8.92 -23.76
N ALA A 210 -10.34 -7.60 -23.74
CA ALA A 210 -11.43 -6.74 -23.30
C ALA A 210 -12.71 -6.83 -24.17
N ASN A 211 -12.61 -7.39 -25.38
CA ASN A 211 -13.74 -7.51 -26.31
C ASN A 211 -14.17 -8.97 -26.56
N GLU A 212 -13.40 -9.95 -26.08
CA GLU A 212 -13.64 -11.37 -26.34
C GLU A 212 -13.34 -12.19 -25.09
N LEU A 213 -14.37 -12.86 -24.58
CA LEU A 213 -14.29 -13.83 -23.49
C LEU A 213 -14.12 -15.23 -24.10
N VAL A 214 -12.88 -15.69 -24.17
CA VAL A 214 -12.50 -17.02 -24.69
C VAL A 214 -12.70 -18.10 -23.62
N ASP A 215 -12.32 -17.79 -22.38
CA ASP A 215 -12.42 -18.71 -21.23
C ASP A 215 -12.99 -17.96 -20.01
N PRO A 216 -14.24 -18.27 -19.61
CA PRO A 216 -14.89 -17.65 -18.45
C PRO A 216 -14.19 -17.90 -17.11
N SER A 217 -13.21 -18.81 -17.03
CA SER A 217 -12.44 -19.05 -15.81
C SER A 217 -11.16 -18.23 -15.70
N ARG A 218 -10.81 -17.52 -16.77
CA ARG A 218 -9.57 -16.75 -16.87
C ARG A 218 -9.82 -15.27 -16.72
N TRP A 219 -8.85 -14.53 -16.21
CA TRP A 219 -8.96 -13.08 -16.05
C TRP A 219 -9.26 -12.42 -17.40
N GLN A 220 -10.21 -11.48 -17.38
CA GLN A 220 -10.54 -10.66 -18.53
C GLN A 220 -10.20 -9.21 -18.21
N PRO A 221 -9.27 -8.58 -18.96
CA PRO A 221 -9.01 -7.16 -18.81
C PRO A 221 -10.26 -6.35 -19.18
N LEU A 222 -10.69 -5.42 -18.33
CA LEU A 222 -11.86 -4.59 -18.62
C LEU A 222 -11.51 -3.38 -19.49
N THR A 223 -12.49 -2.88 -20.24
CA THR A 223 -12.38 -1.57 -20.89
C THR A 223 -12.67 -0.47 -19.87
N ILE A 224 -11.69 0.40 -19.63
CA ILE A 224 -11.78 1.52 -18.69
C ILE A 224 -11.63 2.85 -19.43
N LYS A 225 -12.25 3.90 -18.90
CA LYS A 225 -12.09 5.27 -19.40
C LYS A 225 -10.76 5.83 -18.90
N LEU A 226 -9.85 6.16 -19.81
CA LEU A 226 -8.56 6.80 -19.48
C LEU A 226 -8.73 8.31 -19.29
N ARG A 227 -9.49 8.94 -20.19
CA ARG A 227 -9.86 10.37 -20.15
C ARG A 227 -11.12 10.59 -20.98
N GLU A 228 -11.64 11.82 -21.00
CA GLU A 228 -12.84 12.13 -21.78
C GLU A 228 -12.72 11.67 -23.25
N GLY A 229 -13.72 10.90 -23.70
CA GLY A 229 -13.76 10.29 -25.03
C GLY A 229 -12.67 9.26 -25.35
N THR A 230 -11.85 8.81 -24.38
CA THR A 230 -10.75 7.84 -24.61
C THR A 230 -10.84 6.67 -23.64
N TYR A 231 -10.84 5.46 -24.19
CA TYR A 231 -10.92 4.20 -23.46
C TYR A 231 -9.68 3.35 -23.72
N THR A 232 -9.28 2.58 -22.73
CA THR A 232 -8.18 1.61 -22.81
C THR A 232 -8.61 0.30 -22.17
N SER A 233 -7.94 -0.79 -22.51
CA SER A 233 -8.06 -2.04 -21.76
C SER A 233 -7.11 -2.01 -20.57
N GLN A 234 -7.53 -2.63 -19.47
CA GLN A 234 -6.64 -2.96 -18.36
C GLN A 234 -5.48 -3.85 -18.85
N GLN A 235 -4.40 -3.84 -18.08
CA GLN A 235 -3.26 -4.76 -18.22
C GLN A 235 -2.94 -5.25 -16.81
N PHE A 236 -2.41 -6.46 -16.65
CA PHE A 236 -1.98 -6.93 -15.33
C PHE A 236 -0.91 -5.96 -14.82
N THR A 237 -1.25 -5.18 -13.79
CA THR A 237 -0.31 -4.23 -13.17
C THR A 237 0.87 -4.95 -12.52
N THR A 238 2.07 -4.47 -12.83
CA THR A 238 3.38 -4.95 -12.33
C THR A 238 3.50 -6.49 -12.12
N PRO A 239 3.30 -7.34 -13.15
CA PRO A 239 3.37 -8.80 -12.97
C PRO A 239 4.73 -9.25 -12.42
N GLN A 240 5.78 -8.46 -12.68
CA GLN A 240 7.14 -8.68 -12.18
C GLN A 240 7.30 -8.56 -10.66
N TRP A 241 6.28 -8.07 -9.93
CA TRP A 241 6.31 -8.15 -8.46
C TRP A 241 6.47 -9.60 -7.98
N ALA A 242 5.93 -10.58 -8.72
CA ALA A 242 6.08 -12.01 -8.47
C ALA A 242 7.54 -12.53 -8.48
N VAL A 243 8.45 -11.80 -9.13
CA VAL A 243 9.88 -12.16 -9.24
C VAL A 243 10.78 -11.14 -8.56
N THR A 244 10.20 -10.27 -7.73
CA THR A 244 10.96 -9.31 -6.94
C THR A 244 11.59 -9.99 -5.73
N GLU A 245 12.82 -9.63 -5.36
CA GLU A 245 13.48 -10.16 -4.16
C GLU A 245 12.77 -9.68 -2.87
N PRO A 246 12.28 -10.58 -2.00
CA PRO A 246 11.60 -10.24 -0.74
C PRO A 246 12.55 -9.66 0.31
N TYR A 247 12.06 -8.81 1.21
CA TYR A 247 12.85 -8.30 2.34
C TYR A 247 13.17 -9.39 3.37
N SER A 248 12.18 -10.21 3.71
CA SER A 248 12.17 -11.07 4.89
C SER A 248 12.90 -12.41 4.70
N ASN A 249 13.79 -12.50 3.70
CA ASN A 249 14.54 -13.71 3.32
C ASN A 249 13.67 -14.96 3.10
N ILE A 250 12.41 -14.75 2.73
CA ILE A 250 11.50 -15.83 2.36
C ILE A 250 11.77 -16.29 0.93
N ASN A 251 11.43 -17.55 0.65
CA ASN A 251 11.25 -18.02 -0.72
C ASN A 251 9.75 -17.98 -1.03
N PRO A 252 9.26 -17.10 -1.91
CA PRO A 252 7.83 -16.97 -2.22
C PRO A 252 7.18 -18.28 -2.68
N ARG A 253 7.98 -19.21 -3.21
CA ARG A 253 7.51 -20.50 -3.73
C ARG A 253 7.11 -21.48 -2.63
N ASP A 254 7.46 -21.22 -1.38
CA ASP A 254 7.05 -22.03 -0.23
C ASP A 254 5.63 -21.66 0.25
N PHE A 255 5.08 -20.55 -0.24
CA PHE A 255 3.74 -20.04 0.08
C PHE A 255 2.82 -20.25 -1.11
N ARG A 256 1.85 -21.17 -0.98
CA ARG A 256 0.98 -21.60 -2.08
C ARG A 256 -0.48 -21.60 -1.68
N SER A 257 -1.31 -20.98 -2.52
CA SER A 257 -2.76 -21.13 -2.41
C SER A 257 -3.21 -22.41 -3.14
N PRO A 258 -4.29 -23.07 -2.69
CA PRO A 258 -4.91 -24.14 -3.46
C PRO A 258 -5.50 -23.62 -4.78
N PRO A 259 -5.75 -24.47 -5.79
CA PRO A 259 -6.44 -24.04 -6.99
C PRO A 259 -7.86 -23.52 -6.69
N PRO A 260 -8.30 -22.40 -7.28
CA PRO A 260 -9.63 -21.83 -7.05
C PRO A 260 -10.70 -22.59 -7.84
N LEU A 261 -11.00 -23.84 -7.44
CA LEU A 261 -11.89 -24.74 -8.19
C LEU A 261 -13.29 -24.16 -8.43
N ALA A 262 -13.83 -23.40 -7.48
CA ALA A 262 -15.12 -22.73 -7.66
C ALA A 262 -15.11 -21.72 -8.81
N SER A 263 -13.95 -21.17 -9.18
CA SER A 263 -13.76 -20.25 -10.32
C SER A 263 -13.53 -20.96 -11.65
N ASP A 264 -13.52 -22.30 -11.67
CA ASP A 264 -13.57 -23.07 -12.91
C ASP A 264 -15.03 -23.29 -13.35
N HIS A 265 -15.40 -22.74 -14.51
CA HIS A 265 -16.76 -22.77 -15.06
C HIS A 265 -17.21 -24.19 -15.43
N ALA A 266 -16.30 -25.17 -15.40
CA ALA A 266 -16.62 -26.58 -15.49
C ALA A 266 -17.29 -27.15 -14.24
N PHE A 267 -17.24 -26.45 -13.11
CA PHE A 267 -17.98 -26.72 -11.88
C PHE A 267 -19.13 -25.71 -11.76
N PRO A 268 -20.19 -25.84 -12.60
CA PRO A 268 -21.18 -24.77 -12.80
C PRO A 268 -21.99 -24.45 -11.55
N GLU A 269 -22.19 -25.42 -10.64
CA GLU A 269 -22.94 -25.20 -9.41
C GLU A 269 -22.13 -24.33 -8.44
N GLU A 270 -20.85 -24.64 -8.24
CA GLU A 270 -19.92 -23.89 -7.41
C GLU A 270 -19.63 -22.51 -7.99
N TYR A 271 -19.39 -22.44 -9.31
CA TYR A 271 -19.15 -21.20 -10.04
C TYR A 271 -20.33 -20.23 -9.92
N LYS A 272 -21.56 -20.74 -10.05
CA LYS A 272 -22.76 -19.95 -9.85
C LYS A 272 -22.93 -19.57 -8.38
N ALA A 273 -22.73 -20.49 -7.44
CA ALA A 273 -22.94 -20.23 -6.02
C ALA A 273 -22.05 -19.09 -5.48
N GLN A 274 -20.75 -19.10 -5.79
CA GLN A 274 -19.87 -17.99 -5.36
C GLN A 274 -20.22 -16.68 -6.07
N THR A 275 -20.73 -16.74 -7.30
CA THR A 275 -21.15 -15.55 -8.04
C THR A 275 -22.42 -14.94 -7.43
N ASP A 276 -23.38 -15.77 -7.03
CA ASP A 276 -24.61 -15.36 -6.36
C ASP A 276 -24.30 -14.69 -5.01
N GLU A 277 -23.32 -15.22 -4.26
CA GLU A 277 -22.87 -14.59 -3.01
C GLU A 277 -22.41 -13.15 -3.23
N VAL A 278 -21.63 -12.89 -4.27
CA VAL A 278 -21.15 -11.54 -4.59
C VAL A 278 -22.29 -10.61 -4.99
N ILE A 279 -23.24 -11.08 -5.82
CA ILE A 279 -24.43 -10.30 -6.19
C ILE A 279 -25.22 -9.92 -4.93
N ASP A 280 -25.38 -10.86 -4.02
CA ASP A 280 -26.17 -10.67 -2.81
C ASP A 280 -25.48 -9.72 -1.83
N ALA A 281 -24.16 -9.87 -1.64
CA ALA A 281 -23.34 -8.97 -0.82
C ALA A 281 -23.40 -7.52 -1.33
N VAL A 282 -23.21 -7.32 -2.63
CA VAL A 282 -23.29 -5.99 -3.25
C VAL A 282 -24.71 -5.42 -3.15
N ALA A 283 -25.74 -6.23 -3.40
CA ALA A 283 -27.12 -5.78 -3.31
C ALA A 283 -27.54 -5.35 -1.89
N SER A 284 -26.90 -5.88 -0.85
CA SER A 284 -27.21 -5.58 0.55
C SER A 284 -26.28 -4.54 1.21
N LEU A 285 -25.45 -3.84 0.44
CA LEU A 285 -24.50 -2.85 0.95
C LEU A 285 -25.19 -1.78 1.82
N THR A 286 -24.75 -1.68 3.08
CA THR A 286 -25.08 -0.57 3.98
C THR A 286 -24.12 0.60 3.80
N ASP A 287 -24.48 1.79 4.30
CA ASP A 287 -23.57 2.94 4.34
C ASP A 287 -22.25 2.61 5.06
N GLU A 288 -22.30 1.88 6.17
CA GLU A 288 -21.10 1.44 6.90
C GLU A 288 -20.22 0.55 6.03
N GLN A 289 -20.79 -0.47 5.39
CA GLN A 289 -20.03 -1.38 4.52
C GLN A 289 -19.43 -0.65 3.32
N LYS A 290 -20.16 0.29 2.71
CA LYS A 290 -19.63 1.14 1.64
C LYS A 290 -18.41 1.95 2.10
N MET A 291 -18.48 2.51 3.30
CA MET A 291 -17.37 3.27 3.87
C MET A 291 -16.18 2.38 4.24
N LEU A 292 -16.42 1.17 4.76
CA LEU A 292 -15.35 0.17 4.99
C LEU A 292 -14.70 -0.29 3.68
N VAL A 293 -15.47 -0.47 2.60
CA VAL A 293 -14.92 -0.75 1.27
C VAL A 293 -13.91 0.31 0.87
N GLU A 294 -14.27 1.59 0.97
CA GLU A 294 -13.38 2.70 0.61
C GLU A 294 -12.20 2.85 1.58
N PHE A 295 -12.41 2.54 2.87
CA PHE A 295 -11.36 2.55 3.88
C PHE A 295 -10.25 1.55 3.53
N PHE A 296 -10.60 0.30 3.22
CA PHE A 296 -9.64 -0.75 2.86
C PHE A 296 -9.19 -0.73 1.39
N ASP A 297 -9.81 0.08 0.51
CA ASP A 297 -9.30 0.28 -0.85
C ASP A 297 -8.12 1.26 -0.88
N ASN A 298 -8.05 2.18 0.09
CA ASN A 298 -6.95 3.12 0.25
C ASN A 298 -5.82 2.50 1.09
N LYS A 299 -4.68 2.22 0.46
CA LYS A 299 -3.56 1.51 1.11
C LYS A 299 -2.85 2.30 2.19
N ALA A 300 -2.95 3.62 2.20
CA ALA A 300 -2.50 4.41 3.33
C ALA A 300 -3.45 4.22 4.54
N ARG A 301 -4.77 4.26 4.32
CA ARG A 301 -5.78 4.04 5.38
C ARG A 301 -5.72 2.66 5.98
N GLU A 302 -5.63 1.64 5.12
CA GLU A 302 -5.49 0.24 5.53
C GLU A 302 -4.29 0.07 6.47
N THR A 303 -3.13 0.60 6.09
CA THR A 303 -1.87 0.31 6.79
C THR A 303 -1.74 1.04 8.13
N LEU A 304 -2.32 2.23 8.22
CA LEU A 304 -2.07 3.12 9.33
C LEU A 304 -3.07 2.91 10.46
N PHE A 305 -2.61 2.19 11.49
CA PHE A 305 -3.08 2.41 12.85
C PHE A 305 -2.58 3.79 13.34
N PHE A 306 -3.12 4.86 12.75
CA PHE A 306 -2.68 6.25 12.96
C PHE A 306 -2.62 6.64 14.45
N PRO A 307 -3.58 6.27 15.33
CA PRO A 307 -3.50 6.66 16.73
C PRO A 307 -2.22 6.16 17.42
N ALA A 308 -1.87 4.86 17.35
CA ALA A 308 -0.66 4.37 18.04
C ALA A 308 0.61 4.92 17.41
N VAL A 309 0.62 5.10 16.09
CA VAL A 309 1.78 5.58 15.34
C VAL A 309 2.03 7.08 15.55
N GLU A 310 0.98 7.90 15.63
CA GLU A 310 1.08 9.34 15.98
C GLU A 310 1.35 9.57 17.46
N ALA A 311 0.96 8.64 18.34
CA ALA A 311 1.29 8.68 19.76
C ALA A 311 2.74 8.27 20.04
N LEU A 312 3.51 7.82 19.04
CA LEU A 312 4.92 7.51 19.23
C LEU A 312 5.70 8.80 19.53
N PRO A 313 6.29 8.91 20.73
CA PRO A 313 6.99 10.13 21.15
C PRO A 313 8.33 10.33 20.43
N ASN A 314 8.84 9.30 19.74
CA ASN A 314 10.15 9.29 19.09
C ASN A 314 10.02 8.96 17.59
N THR A 315 10.66 9.78 16.75
CA THR A 315 10.74 9.60 15.28
C THR A 315 11.37 8.27 14.88
N ILE A 316 12.31 7.73 15.68
CA ILE A 316 12.92 6.41 15.41
C ILE A 316 11.86 5.30 15.45
N ASP A 317 11.01 5.29 16.49
CA ASP A 317 10.02 4.23 16.70
C ASP A 317 9.03 4.16 15.53
N PHE A 318 8.66 5.33 14.96
CA PHE A 318 7.85 5.41 13.75
C PHE A 318 8.53 4.68 12.59
N TRP A 319 9.78 5.05 12.26
CA TRP A 319 10.47 4.47 11.10
C TRP A 319 10.67 2.97 11.25
N GLN A 320 10.95 2.51 12.48
CA GLN A 320 11.11 1.09 12.77
C GLN A 320 9.80 0.31 12.60
N LEU A 321 8.75 0.75 13.27
CA LEU A 321 7.46 0.09 13.24
C LEU A 321 6.84 0.12 11.84
N ASP A 322 6.76 1.29 11.20
CA ASP A 322 6.10 1.42 9.91
C ASP A 322 6.87 0.67 8.82
N PHE A 323 8.21 0.63 8.89
CA PHE A 323 9.01 -0.21 8.00
C PHE A 323 8.71 -1.70 8.18
N MET A 324 8.59 -2.19 9.42
CA MET A 324 8.22 -3.59 9.71
C MET A 324 6.88 -3.97 9.07
N LEU A 325 5.87 -3.11 9.17
CA LEU A 325 4.55 -3.35 8.58
C LEU A 325 4.64 -3.39 7.04
N HIS A 326 5.35 -2.44 6.46
CA HIS A 326 5.46 -2.34 5.00
C HIS A 326 6.34 -3.41 4.36
N ILE A 327 7.32 -3.99 5.07
CA ILE A 327 8.01 -5.19 4.57
C ILE A 327 7.10 -6.41 4.59
N ALA A 328 6.21 -6.53 5.60
CA ALA A 328 5.24 -7.62 5.67
C ALA A 328 4.26 -7.56 4.49
N GLN A 329 3.72 -6.37 4.22
CA GLN A 329 2.80 -6.16 3.09
C GLN A 329 3.50 -6.28 1.73
N PHE A 330 4.73 -5.75 1.60
CA PHE A 330 5.45 -5.82 0.34
C PHE A 330 5.79 -7.26 -0.05
N ASP A 331 6.26 -8.06 0.91
CA ASP A 331 6.55 -9.48 0.69
C ASP A 331 5.28 -10.31 0.47
N ALA A 332 4.17 -9.95 1.14
CA ALA A 332 2.84 -10.50 0.89
C ALA A 332 2.37 -10.25 -0.55
N GLY A 333 2.71 -9.08 -1.11
CA GLY A 333 2.47 -8.74 -2.51
C GLY A 333 3.23 -9.64 -3.48
N ILE A 334 4.50 -9.95 -3.19
CA ILE A 334 5.31 -10.86 -4.01
C ILE A 334 4.63 -12.24 -4.13
N VAL A 335 4.24 -12.82 -2.99
CA VAL A 335 3.55 -14.12 -2.94
C VAL A 335 2.20 -14.07 -3.66
N THR A 336 1.43 -13.00 -3.43
CA THR A 336 0.12 -12.84 -4.05
C THR A 336 0.22 -12.68 -5.57
N TRP A 337 1.14 -11.87 -6.08
CA TRP A 337 1.33 -11.69 -7.53
C TRP A 337 1.79 -12.97 -8.20
N GLN A 338 2.62 -13.77 -7.54
CA GLN A 338 3.01 -15.11 -8.00
C GLN A 338 1.78 -16.01 -8.20
N GLU A 339 0.90 -16.13 -7.20
CA GLU A 339 -0.27 -16.98 -7.30
C GLU A 339 -1.34 -16.40 -8.27
N LYS A 340 -1.48 -15.07 -8.35
CA LYS A 340 -2.32 -14.39 -9.35
C LYS A 340 -1.89 -14.69 -10.78
N ALA A 341 -0.59 -14.62 -11.06
CA ALA A 341 -0.05 -14.97 -12.38
C ALA A 341 -0.22 -16.47 -12.68
N ARG A 342 -0.09 -17.32 -11.66
CA ARG A 342 -0.23 -18.77 -11.78
C ARG A 342 -1.65 -19.18 -12.16
N TYR A 343 -2.65 -18.69 -11.43
CA TYR A 343 -4.04 -19.08 -11.64
C TYR A 343 -4.73 -18.27 -12.72
N ASP A 344 -4.32 -17.01 -12.91
CA ASP A 344 -4.93 -16.09 -13.87
C ASP A 344 -6.47 -16.12 -13.77
N ALA A 345 -6.99 -16.12 -12.54
CA ALA A 345 -8.39 -16.40 -12.25
C ALA A 345 -9.33 -15.24 -12.62
N VAL A 346 -10.53 -15.60 -13.07
CA VAL A 346 -11.63 -14.69 -13.42
C VAL A 346 -12.09 -13.81 -12.24
N ARG A 347 -12.47 -12.57 -12.54
CA ARG A 347 -13.08 -11.62 -11.58
C ARG A 347 -14.60 -11.78 -11.48
N PRO A 348 -15.24 -11.43 -10.35
CA PRO A 348 -16.69 -11.54 -10.19
C PRO A 348 -17.49 -10.84 -11.29
N ILE A 349 -17.10 -9.63 -11.72
CA ILE A 349 -17.77 -8.91 -12.82
C ILE A 349 -17.88 -9.74 -14.11
N THR A 350 -16.80 -10.42 -14.52
CA THR A 350 -16.80 -11.27 -15.72
C THR A 350 -17.68 -12.51 -15.51
N ALA A 351 -17.61 -13.13 -14.33
CA ALA A 351 -18.43 -14.28 -14.00
C ALA A 351 -19.94 -13.96 -14.01
N ILE A 352 -20.32 -12.82 -13.41
CA ILE A 352 -21.69 -12.32 -13.38
C ILE A 352 -22.20 -12.04 -14.79
N GLN A 353 -21.42 -11.31 -15.60
CA GLN A 353 -21.81 -10.99 -16.97
C GLN A 353 -21.95 -12.26 -17.83
N TYR A 354 -21.06 -13.23 -17.66
CA TYR A 354 -21.11 -14.53 -18.33
C TYR A 354 -22.36 -15.35 -17.97
N LEU A 355 -22.69 -15.44 -16.68
CA LEU A 355 -23.82 -16.25 -16.20
C LEU A 355 -25.17 -15.63 -16.52
N TYR A 356 -25.29 -14.31 -16.36
CA TYR A 356 -26.58 -13.64 -16.32
C TYR A 356 -26.94 -12.88 -17.60
N GLY A 357 -25.98 -12.33 -18.35
CA GLY A 357 -26.25 -11.63 -19.60
C GLY A 357 -27.40 -10.61 -19.49
N ASP A 358 -28.50 -10.84 -20.21
CA ASP A 358 -29.68 -9.96 -20.21
C ASP A 358 -30.65 -10.19 -19.01
N GLU A 359 -30.39 -11.17 -18.15
CA GLU A 359 -31.21 -11.44 -16.96
C GLU A 359 -31.13 -10.26 -15.98
N ARG A 360 -32.29 -9.87 -15.42
CA ARG A 360 -32.35 -8.81 -14.41
C ARG A 360 -31.95 -9.37 -13.04
N ILE A 361 -30.85 -8.86 -12.51
CA ILE A 361 -30.31 -9.21 -11.20
C ILE A 361 -30.29 -8.00 -10.26
N ARG A 362 -30.08 -8.25 -8.97
CA ARG A 362 -30.03 -7.21 -7.92
C ARG A 362 -28.68 -6.48 -7.95
N THR A 363 -28.67 -5.22 -7.51
CA THR A 363 -27.46 -4.42 -7.27
C THR A 363 -27.73 -3.37 -6.18
N TYR A 364 -26.68 -2.68 -5.74
CA TYR A 364 -26.72 -1.70 -4.66
C TYR A 364 -27.59 -0.48 -4.98
N GLY A 365 -28.19 0.08 -3.94
CA GLY A 365 -28.85 1.39 -3.98
C GLY A 365 -27.82 2.53 -3.89
N ILE A 366 -28.14 3.68 -4.49
CA ILE A 366 -27.33 4.90 -4.32
C ILE A 366 -27.95 5.76 -3.22
N GLY A 367 -27.20 6.06 -2.17
CA GLY A 367 -27.67 6.88 -1.04
C GLY A 367 -28.89 6.36 -0.31
N SER A 368 -29.17 5.05 -0.40
CA SER A 368 -30.25 4.38 0.31
C SER A 368 -30.05 2.88 0.30
N ASP A 369 -30.65 2.19 1.27
CA ASP A 369 -30.72 0.72 1.32
C ASP A 369 -31.71 0.11 0.30
N THR A 370 -32.22 0.92 -0.64
CA THR A 370 -33.17 0.44 -1.64
C THR A 370 -32.43 -0.29 -2.76
N ILE A 371 -32.60 -1.62 -2.79
CA ILE A 371 -32.08 -2.50 -3.83
C ILE A 371 -32.51 -2.02 -5.23
N ARG A 372 -31.54 -1.96 -6.14
CA ARG A 372 -31.77 -1.69 -7.58
C ARG A 372 -31.68 -2.97 -8.38
N PHE A 373 -32.11 -2.89 -9.65
CA PHE A 373 -32.03 -4.00 -10.59
C PHE A 373 -31.41 -3.53 -11.91
N VAL A 374 -30.46 -4.32 -12.42
CA VAL A 374 -29.75 -4.14 -13.70
C VAL A 374 -29.72 -5.47 -14.45
N THR A 375 -29.42 -5.45 -15.74
CA THR A 375 -29.08 -6.72 -16.41
C THR A 375 -27.72 -7.23 -15.93
N GLY A 376 -27.45 -8.53 -16.01
CA GLY A 376 -26.11 -9.08 -15.73
C GLY A 376 -25.00 -8.38 -16.51
N SER A 377 -25.26 -8.04 -17.78
CA SER A 377 -24.36 -7.31 -18.68
C SER A 377 -24.05 -5.87 -18.24
N GLU A 378 -24.98 -5.25 -17.50
CA GLU A 378 -24.84 -3.89 -16.96
C GLU A 378 -24.35 -3.87 -15.50
N TRP A 379 -24.22 -5.04 -14.87
CA TRP A 379 -23.76 -5.14 -13.49
C TRP A 379 -22.32 -4.63 -13.35
N GLN A 380 -22.09 -3.89 -12.26
CA GLN A 380 -20.79 -3.34 -11.88
C GLN A 380 -20.58 -3.60 -10.39
N SER A 381 -19.31 -3.80 -10.02
CA SER A 381 -18.86 -3.76 -8.63
C SER A 381 -19.07 -2.36 -8.04
N TYR A 382 -19.20 -2.26 -6.71
CA TYR A 382 -19.33 -0.96 -6.04
C TYR A 382 -18.06 -0.11 -6.19
N ALA A 383 -16.91 -0.73 -5.94
CA ALA A 383 -15.59 -0.12 -6.16
C ALA A 383 -15.00 -0.52 -7.52
N LYS A 384 -13.97 0.19 -7.98
CA LYS A 384 -13.32 -0.07 -9.27
C LYS A 384 -12.63 -1.44 -9.27
N THR A 385 -12.95 -2.29 -10.24
CA THR A 385 -12.27 -3.59 -10.39
C THR A 385 -10.78 -3.41 -10.68
N GLY A 386 -9.93 -4.03 -9.86
CA GLY A 386 -8.47 -4.01 -10.02
C GLY A 386 -8.00 -4.61 -11.34
N ASP A 387 -6.92 -4.08 -11.88
CA ASP A 387 -6.31 -4.46 -13.16
C ASP A 387 -5.32 -5.62 -13.01
N HIS A 388 -5.78 -6.69 -12.36
CA HIS A 388 -5.00 -7.92 -12.17
C HIS A 388 -5.93 -9.10 -11.91
N PRO A 389 -5.46 -10.35 -12.09
CA PRO A 389 -6.24 -11.55 -11.77
C PRO A 389 -6.79 -11.59 -10.34
N GLU A 390 -7.84 -12.37 -10.15
CA GLU A 390 -8.65 -12.37 -8.93
C GLU A 390 -7.96 -13.06 -7.75
N TYR A 391 -7.40 -14.26 -7.95
CA TYR A 391 -7.07 -15.16 -6.85
C TYR A 391 -5.56 -15.26 -6.55
N PRO A 392 -5.12 -15.19 -5.28
CA PRO A 392 -5.90 -14.86 -4.08
C PRO A 392 -6.08 -13.33 -3.92
N SER A 393 -6.82 -12.87 -2.91
CA SER A 393 -7.07 -11.43 -2.65
C SER A 393 -5.85 -10.71 -2.09
N ALA A 394 -5.36 -9.69 -2.80
CA ALA A 394 -4.20 -8.91 -2.38
C ALA A 394 -4.46 -8.11 -1.09
N THR A 395 -5.55 -7.33 -1.04
CA THR A 395 -5.91 -6.55 0.15
C THR A 395 -6.05 -7.42 1.40
N SER A 396 -6.71 -8.57 1.28
CA SER A 396 -6.87 -9.50 2.39
C SER A 396 -5.53 -10.05 2.87
N CYS A 397 -4.61 -10.34 1.93
CA CYS A 397 -3.26 -10.81 2.24
C CYS A 397 -2.41 -9.73 2.94
N PHE A 398 -2.50 -8.47 2.50
CA PHE A 398 -1.81 -7.34 3.13
C PHE A 398 -2.29 -7.12 4.57
N CYS A 399 -3.61 -7.07 4.78
CA CYS A 399 -4.20 -6.95 6.11
C CYS A 399 -3.78 -8.10 7.04
N ALA A 400 -3.78 -9.35 6.57
CA ALA A 400 -3.37 -10.50 7.39
C ALA A 400 -1.88 -10.46 7.74
N ALA A 401 -1.01 -10.15 6.77
CA ALA A 401 0.43 -10.03 7.03
C ALA A 401 0.74 -8.92 8.04
N GLN A 402 0.08 -7.78 7.91
CA GLN A 402 0.23 -6.66 8.85
C GLN A 402 -0.34 -6.99 10.24
N ALA A 403 -1.56 -7.52 10.31
CA ALA A 403 -2.20 -7.93 11.55
C ALA A 403 -1.31 -8.92 12.30
N GLN A 404 -0.73 -9.91 11.61
CA GLN A 404 0.18 -10.86 12.23
C GLN A 404 1.50 -10.21 12.68
N ALA A 405 2.07 -9.28 11.91
CA ALA A 405 3.25 -8.54 12.35
C ALA A 405 2.97 -7.73 13.63
N TRP A 406 1.80 -7.10 13.73
CA TRP A 406 1.34 -6.43 14.94
C TRP A 406 1.15 -7.38 16.12
N ARG A 407 0.53 -8.54 15.91
CA ARG A 407 0.38 -9.57 16.96
C ARG A 407 1.72 -9.98 17.54
N ASN A 408 2.71 -10.16 16.68
CA ASN A 408 4.06 -10.52 17.11
C ASN A 408 4.74 -9.38 17.89
N TYR A 409 4.56 -8.14 17.43
CA TYR A 409 5.13 -6.96 18.07
C TYR A 409 4.51 -6.67 19.45
N LEU A 410 3.18 -6.77 19.57
CA LEU A 410 2.44 -6.49 20.81
C LEU A 410 2.35 -7.71 21.74
N GLY A 411 2.65 -8.91 21.23
CA GLY A 411 2.59 -10.17 21.97
C GLY A 411 1.17 -10.71 22.16
N GLY A 412 0.20 -10.29 21.34
CA GLY A 412 -1.21 -10.69 21.45
C GLY A 412 -2.10 -10.15 20.34
N ASP A 413 -3.36 -10.60 20.32
CA ASP A 413 -4.35 -10.21 19.30
C ASP A 413 -5.10 -8.92 19.63
N GLU A 414 -5.01 -8.45 20.88
CA GLU A 414 -5.69 -7.22 21.30
C GLU A 414 -4.97 -5.98 20.78
N ILE A 415 -5.78 -5.02 20.35
CA ILE A 415 -5.34 -3.70 19.95
C ILE A 415 -5.34 -2.82 21.21
N PRO A 416 -4.17 -2.30 21.64
CA PRO A 416 -4.09 -1.52 22.87
C PRO A 416 -4.73 -0.14 22.71
N ASP A 417 -5.32 0.35 23.81
CA ASP A 417 -5.75 1.74 23.90
C ASP A 417 -4.56 2.69 23.76
N VAL A 418 -4.79 3.80 23.07
CA VAL A 418 -3.77 4.82 22.83
C VAL A 418 -4.14 6.11 23.54
N THR A 419 -3.23 6.61 24.38
CA THR A 419 -3.34 7.97 24.92
C THR A 419 -2.71 8.96 23.94
N LEU A 420 -3.52 9.85 23.40
CA LEU A 420 -3.08 10.91 22.50
C LEU A 420 -2.27 11.98 23.26
N PRO A 421 -1.46 12.82 22.57
CA PRO A 421 -0.67 13.87 23.21
C PRO A 421 -1.48 14.90 24.02
N ASN A 422 -2.78 15.05 23.72
CA ASN A 422 -3.69 15.94 24.44
C ASN A 422 -4.29 15.30 25.73
N GLY A 423 -3.99 14.02 26.00
CA GLY A 423 -4.46 13.27 27.15
C GLY A 423 -5.76 12.48 26.93
N ASP A 424 -6.35 12.53 25.73
CA ASP A 424 -7.51 11.72 25.39
C ASP A 424 -7.10 10.26 25.17
N VAL A 425 -7.94 9.33 25.60
CA VAL A 425 -7.74 7.89 25.36
C VAL A 425 -8.62 7.46 24.20
N VAL A 426 -8.00 6.80 23.23
CA VAL A 426 -8.63 6.11 22.12
C VAL A 426 -8.60 4.63 22.45
N ASP A 427 -9.79 4.06 22.70
CA ASP A 427 -9.92 2.63 22.96
C ASP A 427 -9.79 1.85 21.64
N GLY A 428 -8.86 0.89 21.57
CA GLY A 428 -8.60 0.11 20.36
C GLY A 428 -8.24 0.95 19.10
N TYR A 429 -8.59 0.42 17.92
CA TYR A 429 -8.58 1.22 16.68
C TYR A 429 -9.80 2.13 16.67
N ILE A 430 -9.66 3.41 16.33
CA ILE A 430 -10.80 4.24 15.97
C ILE A 430 -10.55 5.04 14.69
N GLY A 431 -11.51 5.00 13.78
CA GLY A 431 -11.54 5.84 12.58
C GLY A 431 -12.91 6.49 12.42
N VAL A 432 -12.96 7.80 12.19
CA VAL A 432 -14.23 8.49 11.88
C VAL A 432 -14.27 8.76 10.38
N LEU A 433 -15.31 8.25 9.73
CA LEU A 433 -15.59 8.43 8.30
C LEU A 433 -16.82 9.36 8.18
N PRO A 434 -16.62 10.67 7.89
CA PRO A 434 -17.67 11.67 8.02
C PRO A 434 -18.85 11.46 7.07
N ALA A 435 -20.02 11.98 7.44
CA ALA A 435 -21.21 12.02 6.60
C ALA A 435 -20.92 12.65 5.22
N GLY A 436 -21.38 11.99 4.16
CA GLY A 436 -21.19 12.41 2.77
C GLY A 436 -19.76 12.33 2.24
N SER A 437 -18.82 11.67 2.94
CA SER A 437 -17.41 11.63 2.56
C SER A 437 -17.02 10.55 1.53
N SER A 438 -17.97 9.70 1.11
CA SER A 438 -17.73 8.66 0.10
C SER A 438 -17.17 9.25 -1.20
N ILE A 439 -16.14 8.64 -1.75
CA ILE A 439 -15.60 9.01 -3.08
C ILE A 439 -16.46 8.47 -4.22
N HIS A 440 -17.22 7.40 -3.98
CA HIS A 440 -18.15 6.83 -4.96
C HIS A 440 -19.52 7.51 -4.97
N GLU A 441 -19.96 8.02 -3.82
CA GLU A 441 -21.26 8.68 -3.63
C GLU A 441 -21.12 10.02 -2.85
N PRO A 442 -20.40 11.02 -3.40
CA PRO A 442 -20.03 12.23 -2.67
C PRO A 442 -21.24 13.07 -2.23
N GLY A 443 -21.21 13.53 -0.98
CA GLY A 443 -22.27 14.31 -0.36
C GLY A 443 -23.53 13.51 -0.02
N ILE A 444 -23.50 12.19 -0.20
CA ILE A 444 -24.66 11.32 -0.01
C ILE A 444 -24.35 10.23 1.02
N THR A 445 -23.29 9.43 0.80
CA THR A 445 -22.92 8.33 1.69
C THR A 445 -21.65 8.69 2.48
N PRO A 446 -21.58 8.36 3.78
CA PRO A 446 -22.66 7.83 4.59
C PRO A 446 -23.65 8.95 4.99
N ALA A 447 -24.90 8.61 5.32
CA ALA A 447 -25.90 9.59 5.75
C ALA A 447 -25.56 10.23 7.11
N ASN A 448 -24.81 9.52 7.95
CA ASN A 448 -24.26 9.99 9.22
C ASN A 448 -22.80 9.55 9.33
N ASP A 449 -22.02 10.17 10.21
CA ASP A 449 -20.64 9.75 10.48
C ASP A 449 -20.61 8.25 10.84
N VAL A 450 -19.73 7.51 10.18
CA VAL A 450 -19.44 6.11 10.50
C VAL A 450 -18.21 6.08 11.39
N VAL A 451 -18.31 5.41 12.54
CA VAL A 451 -17.19 5.19 13.44
C VAL A 451 -16.76 3.74 13.30
N VAL A 452 -15.52 3.53 12.84
CA VAL A 452 -14.89 2.23 12.69
C VAL A 452 -14.10 1.96 13.95
N THR A 453 -14.35 0.83 14.62
CA THR A 453 -13.60 0.40 15.80
C THR A 453 -13.18 -1.05 15.71
N TYR A 454 -11.97 -1.36 16.19
CA TYR A 454 -11.48 -2.73 16.31
C TYR A 454 -10.82 -2.93 17.68
N ASP A 455 -11.25 -3.98 18.38
CA ASP A 455 -10.66 -4.40 19.65
C ASP A 455 -9.53 -5.40 19.41
N THR A 456 -9.56 -6.11 18.27
CA THR A 456 -8.57 -7.13 17.91
C THR A 456 -8.11 -7.03 16.46
N TRP A 457 -6.88 -7.51 16.20
CA TRP A 457 -6.37 -7.64 14.84
C TRP A 457 -7.15 -8.66 14.00
N THR A 458 -7.76 -9.66 14.66
CA THR A 458 -8.66 -10.63 14.03
C THR A 458 -9.92 -9.97 13.47
N GLU A 459 -10.53 -9.03 14.19
CA GLU A 459 -11.68 -8.27 13.68
C GLU A 459 -11.27 -7.37 12.50
N TYR A 460 -10.14 -6.67 12.64
CA TYR A 460 -9.60 -5.81 11.59
C TYR A 460 -9.36 -6.56 10.28
N GLU A 461 -8.65 -7.70 10.31
CA GLU A 461 -8.34 -8.45 9.08
C GLU A 461 -9.59 -9.11 8.49
N ARG A 462 -10.57 -9.46 9.34
CA ARG A 462 -11.85 -10.01 8.89
C ARG A 462 -12.67 -8.98 8.12
N ASP A 463 -12.82 -7.77 8.65
CA ASP A 463 -13.51 -6.69 7.96
C ASP A 463 -12.77 -6.27 6.69
N CYS A 464 -11.44 -6.24 6.73
CA CYS A 464 -10.63 -6.00 5.55
C CYS A 464 -10.91 -7.04 4.45
N ALA A 465 -10.97 -8.32 4.80
CA ALA A 465 -11.32 -9.40 3.87
C ALA A 465 -12.77 -9.30 3.36
N ASP A 466 -13.73 -9.13 4.27
CA ASP A 466 -15.15 -9.06 3.93
C ASP A 466 -15.46 -7.85 3.04
N SER A 467 -14.76 -6.73 3.22
CA SER A 467 -14.87 -5.54 2.38
C SER A 467 -14.66 -5.83 0.89
N ARG A 468 -13.81 -6.80 0.53
CA ARG A 468 -13.53 -7.12 -0.88
C ARG A 468 -14.67 -7.87 -1.54
N VAL A 469 -15.43 -8.65 -0.76
CA VAL A 469 -16.65 -9.31 -1.22
C VAL A 469 -17.80 -8.31 -1.29
N TRP A 470 -17.96 -7.46 -0.27
CA TRP A 470 -18.95 -6.37 -0.27
C TRP A 470 -18.78 -5.41 -1.44
N ALA A 471 -17.53 -5.12 -1.81
CA ALA A 471 -17.19 -4.28 -2.94
C ALA A 471 -17.55 -4.91 -4.30
N GLY A 472 -17.76 -6.22 -4.36
CA GLY A 472 -17.95 -6.97 -5.60
C GLY A 472 -16.65 -7.28 -6.35
N LEU A 473 -15.51 -7.28 -5.65
CA LEU A 473 -14.17 -7.34 -6.24
C LEU A 473 -13.51 -8.71 -6.17
N HIS A 474 -13.88 -9.51 -5.16
CA HIS A 474 -13.32 -10.82 -4.89
C HIS A 474 -14.41 -11.82 -4.48
N PHE A 475 -14.15 -13.11 -4.72
CA PHE A 475 -14.97 -14.19 -4.17
C PHE A 475 -14.58 -14.48 -2.71
N ARG A 476 -15.50 -15.08 -1.95
CA ARG A 476 -15.28 -15.44 -0.53
C ARG A 476 -14.02 -16.29 -0.32
N THR A 477 -13.86 -17.34 -1.12
CA THR A 477 -12.70 -18.23 -1.03
C THR A 477 -11.39 -17.48 -1.28
N ALA A 478 -11.37 -16.47 -2.16
CA ALA A 478 -10.15 -15.71 -2.42
C ALA A 478 -9.69 -14.90 -1.21
N VAL A 479 -10.63 -14.33 -0.44
CA VAL A 479 -10.31 -13.53 0.74
C VAL A 479 -9.93 -14.41 1.93
N GLU A 480 -10.61 -15.55 2.12
CA GLU A 480 -10.31 -16.50 3.21
C GLU A 480 -8.94 -17.14 3.05
N GLU A 481 -8.60 -17.60 1.85
CA GLU A 481 -7.30 -18.20 1.55
C GLU A 481 -6.14 -17.21 1.73
N SER A 482 -6.41 -15.91 1.59
CA SER A 482 -5.39 -14.87 1.81
C SER A 482 -5.11 -14.65 3.29
N LEU A 483 -6.13 -14.75 4.16
CA LEU A 483 -5.95 -14.62 5.60
C LEU A 483 -5.05 -15.73 6.13
N ASP A 484 -5.30 -16.97 5.69
CA ASP A 484 -4.52 -18.14 6.07
C ASP A 484 -3.09 -18.07 5.53
N LEU A 485 -2.92 -17.73 4.24
CA LEU A 485 -1.61 -17.74 3.59
C LEU A 485 -0.66 -16.67 4.14
N CYS A 486 -1.17 -15.47 4.39
CA CYS A 486 -0.32 -14.30 4.54
C CYS A 486 0.03 -13.96 5.99
N SER A 487 -0.63 -14.60 6.96
CA SER A 487 -0.21 -14.55 8.37
C SER A 487 1.24 -15.05 8.53
N ASP A 488 1.63 -16.13 7.85
CA ASP A 488 3.01 -16.65 7.92
C ASP A 488 4.05 -15.69 7.32
N ILE A 489 3.64 -14.82 6.40
CA ILE A 489 4.50 -13.77 5.83
C ILE A 489 4.73 -12.66 6.87
N GLY A 490 3.68 -12.29 7.62
CA GLY A 490 3.80 -11.39 8.78
C GLY A 490 4.76 -11.92 9.85
N ASN A 491 4.76 -13.25 10.08
CA ASN A 491 5.74 -13.90 10.97
C ASN A 491 7.18 -13.74 10.44
N ALA A 492 7.40 -13.99 9.15
CA ALA A 492 8.72 -13.86 8.54
C ALA A 492 9.25 -12.41 8.58
N ALA A 493 8.39 -11.44 8.28
CA ALA A 493 8.71 -10.03 8.32
C ALA A 493 9.11 -9.57 9.73
N TYR A 494 8.34 -9.95 10.75
CA TYR A 494 8.67 -9.66 12.14
C TYR A 494 10.01 -10.28 12.55
N ASN A 495 10.23 -11.56 12.23
CA ASN A 495 11.48 -12.24 12.56
C ASN A 495 12.70 -11.55 11.91
N TYR A 496 12.59 -11.14 10.64
CA TYR A 496 13.65 -10.40 9.97
C TYR A 496 13.87 -9.03 10.63
N PHE A 497 12.80 -8.31 10.92
CA PHE A 497 12.85 -7.01 11.59
C PHE A 497 13.55 -7.09 12.97
N GLN A 498 13.28 -8.13 13.76
CA GLN A 498 13.99 -8.35 15.02
C GLN A 498 15.51 -8.47 14.82
N THR A 499 15.97 -9.15 13.77
CA THR A 499 17.42 -9.23 13.51
C THR A 499 18.05 -7.87 13.18
N LEU A 500 17.28 -6.95 12.58
CA LEU A 500 17.74 -5.59 12.33
C LEU A 500 17.83 -4.79 13.63
N LEU A 501 16.82 -4.87 14.51
CA LEU A 501 16.84 -4.20 15.81
C LEU A 501 17.92 -4.74 16.74
N ASP A 502 18.13 -6.06 16.75
CA ASP A 502 19.16 -6.73 17.57
C ASP A 502 20.59 -6.51 17.05
N GLY A 503 20.75 -5.88 15.88
CA GLY A 503 22.05 -5.63 15.27
C GLY A 503 22.71 -6.88 14.67
N THR A 504 21.95 -7.96 14.49
CA THR A 504 22.47 -9.25 14.03
C THR A 504 22.29 -9.50 12.54
N ALA A 505 21.43 -8.70 11.88
CA ALA A 505 21.22 -8.77 10.44
C ALA A 505 22.51 -8.44 9.67
N PRO A 506 22.94 -9.30 8.72
CA PRO A 506 24.06 -9.00 7.85
C PRO A 506 23.75 -7.78 6.97
N LEU A 507 24.78 -7.02 6.60
CA LEU A 507 24.65 -5.99 5.58
C LEU A 507 24.26 -6.65 4.26
N ARG A 508 23.11 -6.25 3.70
CA ARG A 508 22.57 -6.85 2.49
C ARG A 508 23.35 -6.41 1.26
N GLN A 509 23.61 -7.35 0.36
CA GLN A 509 24.12 -7.03 -0.97
C GLN A 509 23.00 -6.45 -1.84
N PRO A 510 23.32 -5.79 -2.97
CA PRO A 510 22.28 -5.40 -3.93
C PRO A 510 21.37 -6.57 -4.27
N ALA A 511 20.07 -6.33 -4.21
CA ALA A 511 19.04 -7.32 -4.47
C ALA A 511 19.02 -7.70 -5.94
N GLU A 512 18.75 -8.97 -6.21
CA GLU A 512 18.69 -9.56 -7.53
C GLU A 512 17.30 -10.15 -7.79
N LYS A 513 16.80 -9.93 -9.01
CA LYS A 513 15.57 -10.56 -9.51
C LYS A 513 15.56 -12.07 -9.25
N LEU A 514 14.45 -12.57 -8.72
CA LEU A 514 14.23 -14.00 -8.57
C LEU A 514 13.96 -14.67 -9.92
N ASP A 515 14.30 -15.96 -10.02
CA ASP A 515 13.86 -16.78 -11.16
C ASP A 515 12.32 -16.81 -11.22
N SER A 516 11.77 -16.85 -12.43
CA SER A 516 10.34 -17.11 -12.63
C SER A 516 9.93 -18.45 -12.05
N ASP A 517 8.75 -18.50 -11.44
CA ASP A 517 8.20 -19.75 -10.92
C ASP A 517 8.01 -20.76 -12.07
N PRO A 518 8.64 -21.95 -12.03
CA PRO A 518 8.47 -22.98 -13.06
C PRO A 518 7.02 -23.45 -13.25
N LEU A 519 6.13 -23.18 -12.29
CA LEU A 519 4.71 -23.49 -12.44
C LEU A 519 3.98 -22.53 -13.39
N LEU A 520 4.54 -21.35 -13.69
CA LEU A 520 3.98 -20.41 -14.68
C LEU A 520 4.15 -20.92 -16.12
N GLU A 521 5.13 -21.77 -16.38
CA GLU A 521 5.37 -22.38 -17.71
C GLU A 521 4.46 -23.58 -18.00
N ARG A 522 3.65 -24.00 -17.03
CA ARG A 522 2.68 -25.08 -17.18
C ARG A 522 1.35 -24.51 -17.67
N PRO A 523 0.49 -25.31 -18.33
CA PRO A 523 -0.89 -24.89 -18.59
C PRO A 523 -1.51 -24.39 -17.28
N HIS A 524 -2.01 -23.14 -17.29
CA HIS A 524 -2.53 -22.48 -16.10
C HIS A 524 -3.56 -23.39 -15.42
N TYR A 525 -3.26 -23.72 -14.18
CA TYR A 525 -3.89 -24.85 -13.50
C TYR A 525 -5.23 -24.41 -12.90
N THR A 526 -6.30 -24.51 -13.67
CA THR A 526 -7.66 -24.63 -13.10
C THR A 526 -7.95 -26.07 -12.61
N GLY A 527 -6.94 -26.96 -12.65
CA GLY A 527 -7.09 -28.38 -12.33
C GLY A 527 -7.16 -29.33 -13.53
N ARG A 528 -6.65 -28.92 -14.71
CA ARG A 528 -6.56 -29.75 -15.92
C ARG A 528 -5.15 -29.85 -16.49
#